data_AF-A0AAE1ENW2-F1
#
_entry.id   AF-A0AAE1ENW2-F1
#
_cell.length_a   1.000
_cell.length_b   1.000
_cell.length_c   1.000
_cell.angle_alpha   90.00
_cell.angle_beta   90.00
_cell.angle_gamma   90.00
#
_symmetry.space_group_name_H-M   'P 1'
#
loop_
_entity.id
_entity.type
_entity.pdbx_description
1 polymer ?
#
loop_
_entity_poly.entity_id
_entity_poly.type
_entity_poly.pdbx_seq_one_letter_code
_entity_poly.pdbx_strand_id
1 'polypeptide(L)'
;MRCDKNVPGRSCHHLPLLTCVALRSLRFDWKYMDKNQSVDGVLGSRAGVSKDYVNVLVELCQLAGFRVKKINGFARGRDFRIGRKFEPESDPQHVWMAVFLYGSWRLLDPTFGAGYTDHQGRFNPHPQEHYFLTDPNQMIHTHFPYHNTEHQYHRWQLLQAPLSLEDFNALPKLTPDFWSVGLRLRKPNNCPVVFNNQTEITLLASALVRFKYKFFPANQSEEECINQWVFCTMKEEGAVGSFTVLAPSVDTYILKVYAGKEELLEDDGSALNHVASFLLVCEKARRYPMPWPIHDVAWGPTPRLYECGIDPINQPGPIILTWGGKKLLTFEKAFDVMLMFQVFDAKGAALEQKGMLGRQETDDQVRLVIVPPGIGYFKLLMYGIPRPQVGGAVVCVQSGIAVVSPAP
;
A
#
# COMPACT_ATOMS: atom_id res chain seq x y z
N MET A 1 23.26 14.48 -5.84
CA MET A 1 23.25 15.96 -5.80
C MET A 1 24.69 16.46 -5.80
N ARG A 2 25.15 17.15 -6.86
CA ARG A 2 26.41 17.91 -6.82
C ARG A 2 26.06 19.34 -6.37
N CYS A 3 26.60 19.76 -5.23
CA CYS A 3 26.40 21.10 -4.68
C CYS A 3 27.33 22.10 -5.34
N ASP A 4 26.79 23.26 -5.69
CA ASP A 4 27.55 24.44 -6.04
C ASP A 4 28.10 25.09 -4.76
N LYS A 5 29.41 25.38 -4.72
CA LYS A 5 30.18 25.67 -3.50
C LYS A 5 30.23 27.15 -3.09
N ASN A 6 29.47 28.03 -3.76
CA ASN A 6 29.76 29.47 -3.72
C ASN A 6 28.74 30.35 -2.99
N VAL A 7 28.06 29.85 -1.94
CA VAL A 7 27.31 30.74 -1.00
C VAL A 7 27.95 30.68 0.39
N PRO A 8 28.60 31.76 0.87
CA PRO A 8 29.21 31.77 2.19
C PRO A 8 28.13 31.93 3.29
N GLY A 9 28.14 31.03 4.29
CA GLY A 9 27.63 31.36 5.62
C GLY A 9 26.42 30.60 6.20
N ARG A 10 25.97 29.45 5.65
CA ARG A 10 25.04 28.56 6.37
C ARG A 10 25.35 27.10 6.08
N SER A 11 26.00 26.39 7.01
CA SER A 11 26.28 24.96 6.86
C SER A 11 24.98 24.15 7.04
N CYS A 12 24.28 23.94 5.93
CA CYS A 12 23.03 23.18 5.88
C CYS A 12 23.21 21.67 6.22
N HIS A 13 24.44 21.24 6.53
CA HIS A 13 24.80 19.87 6.91
C HIS A 13 24.29 19.46 8.30
N HIS A 14 23.87 20.41 9.14
CA HIS A 14 23.47 20.11 10.51
C HIS A 14 22.01 19.65 10.66
N LEU A 15 21.10 20.00 9.75
CA LEU A 15 19.67 19.68 9.95
C LEU A 15 19.40 18.16 10.05
N PRO A 16 19.96 17.30 9.18
CA PRO A 16 19.80 15.85 9.35
C PRO A 16 20.34 15.35 10.70
N LEU A 17 21.47 15.91 11.17
CA LEU A 17 22.05 15.55 12.47
C LEU A 17 21.14 16.00 13.64
N LEU A 18 20.60 17.22 13.59
CA LEU A 18 19.68 17.74 14.60
C LEU A 18 18.40 16.90 14.65
N THR A 19 17.85 16.53 13.49
CA THR A 19 16.70 15.65 13.40
C THR A 19 17.04 14.26 13.92
N CYS A 20 18.17 13.66 13.54
CA CYS A 20 18.59 12.36 14.08
C CYS A 20 18.72 12.37 15.62
N VAL A 21 19.25 13.45 16.20
CA VAL A 21 19.34 13.61 17.65
C VAL A 21 17.95 13.65 18.28
N ALA A 22 17.02 14.43 17.73
CA ALA A 22 15.65 14.49 18.23
C ALA A 22 14.90 13.15 18.06
N LEU A 23 15.03 12.50 16.90
CA LEU A 23 14.32 11.26 16.56
C LEU A 23 14.78 10.05 17.39
N ARG A 24 16.07 9.97 17.73
CA ARG A 24 16.64 8.78 18.41
C ARG A 24 16.74 8.93 19.93
N SER A 25 16.62 10.14 20.45
CA SER A 25 16.86 10.41 21.87
C SER A 25 15.58 10.52 22.71
N LEU A 26 14.41 10.60 22.07
CA LEU A 26 13.12 10.76 22.75
C LEU A 26 12.23 9.52 22.54
N ARG A 27 11.43 9.18 23.57
CA ARG A 27 10.34 8.20 23.48
C ARG A 27 8.99 8.88 23.52
N PHE A 28 8.05 8.41 22.71
CA PHE A 28 6.67 8.88 22.83
C PHE A 28 6.07 8.33 24.13
N ASP A 29 5.46 9.19 24.93
CA ASP A 29 4.81 8.80 26.18
C ASP A 29 3.56 9.66 26.43
N TRP A 30 2.39 9.02 26.32
CA TRP A 30 1.09 9.67 26.43
C TRP A 30 0.84 10.28 27.82
N LYS A 31 1.59 9.87 28.85
CA LYS A 31 1.47 10.44 30.22
C LYS A 31 1.86 11.92 30.29
N TYR A 32 2.47 12.46 29.23
CA TYR A 32 2.84 13.86 29.11
C TYR A 32 1.83 14.70 28.32
N MET A 33 0.72 14.12 27.83
CA MET A 33 -0.31 14.86 27.08
C MET A 33 -0.76 16.13 27.83
N ASP A 34 -1.12 15.98 29.11
CA ASP A 34 -1.62 17.07 29.95
C ASP A 34 -0.52 17.84 30.70
N LYS A 35 0.75 17.45 30.52
CA LYS A 35 1.90 18.10 31.17
C LYS A 35 2.54 19.10 30.22
N ASN A 36 2.93 20.27 30.73
CA ASN A 36 3.77 21.20 29.99
C ASN A 36 5.22 20.98 30.43
N GLN A 37 6.07 20.55 29.50
CA GLN A 37 7.50 20.35 29.73
C GLN A 37 8.30 21.48 29.08
N SER A 38 9.36 21.93 29.75
CA SER A 38 10.40 22.75 29.12
C SER A 38 11.29 21.87 28.25
N VAL A 39 12.05 22.48 27.32
CA VAL A 39 13.01 21.77 26.45
C VAL A 39 14.02 20.97 27.30
N ASP A 40 14.58 21.58 28.35
CA ASP A 40 15.50 20.91 29.27
C ASP A 40 14.83 19.73 29.99
N GLY A 41 13.56 19.88 30.37
CA GLY A 41 12.77 18.82 31.00
C GLY A 41 12.59 17.62 30.06
N VAL A 42 12.28 17.86 28.79
CA VAL A 42 12.14 16.81 27.75
C VAL A 42 13.49 16.12 27.49
N LEU A 43 14.59 16.88 27.42
CA LEU A 43 15.93 16.32 27.23
C LEU A 43 16.39 15.48 28.43
N GLY A 44 16.01 15.88 29.65
CA GLY A 44 16.26 15.14 30.88
C GLY A 44 15.43 13.86 31.00
N SER A 45 14.12 13.93 30.73
CA SER A 45 13.20 12.77 30.82
C SER A 45 13.34 11.80 29.64
N ARG A 46 13.84 12.31 28.51
CA ARG A 46 13.89 11.66 27.21
C ARG A 46 12.53 11.15 26.75
N ALA A 47 11.45 11.83 27.14
CA ALA A 47 10.08 11.40 26.89
C ALA A 47 9.12 12.58 26.70
N GLY A 48 8.13 12.43 25.82
CA GLY A 48 7.11 13.44 25.62
C GLY A 48 6.11 13.07 24.53
N VAL A 49 5.29 14.05 24.15
CA VAL A 49 4.29 13.94 23.08
C VAL A 49 4.64 14.86 21.90
N SER A 50 3.77 14.95 20.89
CA SER A 50 4.08 15.67 19.65
C SER A 50 4.57 17.11 19.84
N LYS A 51 3.93 17.85 20.74
CA LYS A 51 4.35 19.21 21.09
C LYS A 51 5.77 19.29 21.64
N ASP A 52 6.20 18.28 22.41
CA ASP A 52 7.50 18.23 23.08
C ASP A 52 8.62 17.95 22.09
N TYR A 53 8.42 16.96 21.21
CA TYR A 53 9.35 16.66 20.10
C TYR A 53 9.57 17.89 19.21
N VAL A 54 8.47 18.56 18.84
CA VAL A 54 8.54 19.75 18.00
C VAL A 54 9.23 20.90 18.72
N ASN A 55 8.97 21.13 20.01
CA ASN A 55 9.62 22.20 20.78
C ASN A 55 11.15 22.00 20.83
N VAL A 56 11.62 20.77 21.12
CA VAL A 56 13.07 20.46 21.12
C VAL A 56 13.69 20.74 19.75
N LEU A 57 13.06 20.28 18.67
CA LEU A 57 13.63 20.45 17.33
C LEU A 57 13.54 21.90 16.84
N VAL A 58 12.51 22.65 17.23
CA VAL A 58 12.39 24.09 16.96
C VAL A 58 13.54 24.85 17.62
N GLU A 59 13.83 24.59 18.90
CA GLU A 59 14.93 25.23 19.63
C GLU A 59 16.28 24.96 18.96
N LEU A 60 16.57 23.69 18.67
CA LEU A 60 17.79 23.26 17.99
C LEU A 60 17.94 23.93 16.62
N CYS A 61 16.85 24.02 15.85
CA CYS A 61 16.87 24.69 14.54
C CYS A 61 17.10 26.20 14.65
N GLN A 62 16.48 26.85 15.65
CA GLN A 62 16.66 28.29 15.88
C GLN A 62 18.10 28.62 16.30
N LEU A 63 18.69 27.81 17.21
CA LEU A 63 20.11 27.92 17.58
C LEU A 63 21.05 27.73 16.38
N ALA A 64 20.67 26.86 15.44
CA ALA A 64 21.39 26.66 14.18
C ALA A 64 21.08 27.72 13.10
N GLY A 65 20.28 28.75 13.41
CA GLY A 65 19.98 29.87 12.51
C GLY A 65 18.92 29.58 11.44
N PHE A 66 18.15 28.49 11.59
CA PHE A 66 17.04 28.18 10.69
C PHE A 66 15.76 28.90 11.12
N ARG A 67 15.01 29.39 10.14
CA ARG A 67 13.64 29.88 10.38
C ARG A 67 12.71 28.66 10.43
N VAL A 68 11.91 28.58 11.48
CA VAL A 68 10.99 27.47 11.72
C VAL A 68 9.59 27.97 12.06
N LYS A 69 8.59 27.17 11.74
CA LYS A 69 7.19 27.38 12.10
C LYS A 69 6.65 26.09 12.72
N LYS A 70 6.13 26.20 13.94
CA LYS A 70 5.30 25.16 14.56
C LYS A 70 3.92 25.18 13.93
N ILE A 71 3.40 24.00 13.59
CA ILE A 71 2.09 23.82 12.93
C ILE A 71 1.27 22.88 13.80
N ASN A 72 0.02 23.25 14.05
CA ASN A 72 -0.98 22.40 14.71
C ASN A 72 -2.02 21.96 13.69
N GLY A 73 -2.67 20.83 13.96
CA GLY A 73 -3.81 20.38 13.17
C GLY A 73 -4.15 18.91 13.40
N PHE A 74 -4.73 18.25 12.41
CA PHE A 74 -5.12 16.84 12.52
C PHE A 74 -4.08 15.95 11.85
N ALA A 75 -3.84 14.78 12.44
CA ALA A 75 -2.96 13.77 11.85
C ALA A 75 -3.61 12.38 11.84
N ARG A 76 -3.50 11.70 10.70
CA ARG A 76 -3.92 10.31 10.52
C ARG A 76 -2.82 9.39 11.02
N GLY A 77 -2.85 9.10 12.32
CA GLY A 77 -1.97 8.12 12.95
C GLY A 77 -2.17 6.69 12.43
N ARG A 78 -1.39 5.76 12.96
CA ARG A 78 -1.43 4.34 12.56
C ARG A 78 -2.82 3.73 12.77
N ASP A 79 -3.46 4.10 13.87
CA ASP A 79 -4.79 3.70 14.34
C ASP A 79 -5.96 4.37 13.60
N PHE A 80 -5.69 5.37 12.74
CA PHE A 80 -6.74 6.03 11.95
C PHE A 80 -7.51 5.01 11.10
N ARG A 81 -8.83 4.98 11.28
CA ARG A 81 -9.74 4.14 10.49
C ARG A 81 -10.30 4.94 9.32
N ILE A 82 -10.23 4.38 8.11
CA ILE A 82 -10.81 5.00 6.93
C ILE A 82 -12.33 5.20 7.13
N GLY A 83 -12.85 6.35 6.71
CA GLY A 83 -14.25 6.74 6.91
C GLY A 83 -14.50 7.56 8.19
N ARG A 84 -13.59 7.54 9.17
CA ARG A 84 -13.60 8.52 10.26
C ARG A 84 -13.32 9.91 9.69
N LYS A 85 -14.14 10.89 10.07
CA LYS A 85 -13.93 12.30 9.75
C LYS A 85 -13.34 13.02 10.96
N PHE A 86 -12.44 13.96 10.71
CA PHE A 86 -11.98 14.85 11.76
C PHE A 86 -12.98 15.97 12.02
N GLU A 87 -13.22 16.23 13.30
CA GLU A 87 -14.12 17.24 13.83
C GLU A 87 -13.34 18.23 14.72
N PRO A 88 -13.37 19.54 14.39
CA PRO A 88 -12.52 20.52 15.06
C PRO A 88 -12.63 20.68 16.57
N GLU A 89 -13.79 20.34 17.14
CA GLU A 89 -14.10 20.59 18.55
C GLU A 89 -13.80 19.38 19.43
N SER A 90 -13.82 18.17 18.87
CA SER A 90 -13.76 16.91 19.60
C SER A 90 -12.43 16.18 19.42
N ASP A 91 -11.76 16.38 18.28
CA ASP A 91 -10.56 15.61 17.96
C ASP A 91 -9.27 16.24 18.52
N PRO A 92 -8.36 15.42 19.08
CA PRO A 92 -7.08 15.91 19.57
C PRO A 92 -6.21 16.39 18.41
N GLN A 93 -5.54 17.52 18.63
CA GLN A 93 -4.60 18.06 17.66
C GLN A 93 -3.24 17.39 17.78
N HIS A 94 -2.62 17.17 16.61
CA HIS A 94 -1.23 16.83 16.47
C HIS A 94 -0.40 18.08 16.16
N VAL A 95 0.90 17.98 16.41
CA VAL A 95 1.83 19.09 16.24
C VAL A 95 3.03 18.62 15.43
N TRP A 96 3.36 19.35 14.37
CA TRP A 96 4.55 19.15 13.54
C TRP A 96 5.17 20.52 13.22
N MET A 97 6.14 20.58 12.30
CA MET A 97 6.79 21.84 11.96
C MET A 97 7.12 21.98 10.48
N ALA A 98 7.37 23.23 10.08
CA ALA A 98 8.02 23.58 8.82
C ALA A 98 9.35 24.30 9.10
N VAL A 99 10.33 24.07 8.24
CA VAL A 99 11.64 24.72 8.26
C VAL A 99 11.90 25.41 6.93
N PHE A 100 12.47 26.61 6.94
CA PHE A 100 12.81 27.34 5.73
C PHE A 100 14.23 27.00 5.28
N LEU A 101 14.35 26.32 4.14
CA LEU A 101 15.60 25.84 3.56
C LEU A 101 15.64 26.15 2.07
N TYR A 102 16.81 26.62 1.60
CA TYR A 102 17.05 26.89 0.18
C TYR A 102 15.94 27.71 -0.50
N GLY A 103 15.48 28.77 0.18
CA GLY A 103 14.44 29.66 -0.36
C GLY A 103 13.00 29.13 -0.29
N SER A 104 12.75 27.97 0.32
CA SER A 104 11.44 27.32 0.39
C SER A 104 11.12 26.74 1.77
N TRP A 105 9.84 26.67 2.14
CA TRP A 105 9.41 25.95 3.35
C TRP A 105 9.33 24.45 3.07
N ARG A 106 9.77 23.63 4.03
CA ARG A 106 9.72 22.16 4.00
C ARG A 106 9.07 21.63 5.25
N LEU A 107 8.20 20.61 5.12
CA LEU A 107 7.45 20.00 6.22
C LEU A 107 8.28 18.89 6.86
N LEU A 108 8.17 18.74 8.17
CA LEU A 108 8.70 17.59 8.89
C LEU A 108 7.86 17.30 10.13
N ASP A 109 7.77 16.01 10.49
CA ASP A 109 7.18 15.57 11.75
C ASP A 109 8.18 14.70 12.53
N PRO A 110 8.78 15.25 13.61
CA PRO A 110 9.72 14.50 14.44
C PRO A 110 9.06 13.40 15.28
N THR A 111 7.74 13.43 15.47
CA THR A 111 7.04 12.42 16.28
C THR A 111 6.69 11.20 15.45
N PHE A 112 6.04 11.36 14.29
CA PHE A 112 5.77 10.24 13.40
C PHE A 112 7.06 9.72 12.75
N GLY A 113 8.08 10.57 12.59
CA GLY A 113 9.40 10.19 12.14
C GLY A 113 10.21 9.35 13.15
N ALA A 114 9.87 9.36 14.45
CA ALA A 114 10.66 8.67 15.48
C ALA A 114 10.24 7.20 15.69
N GLY A 115 8.97 6.89 15.46
CA GLY A 115 8.45 5.54 15.67
C GLY A 115 6.94 5.51 15.83
N TYR A 116 6.44 4.45 16.47
CA TYR A 116 5.00 4.27 16.71
C TYR A 116 4.73 3.65 18.08
N THR A 117 3.51 3.79 18.56
CA THR A 117 3.02 3.12 19.76
C THR A 117 2.28 1.84 19.38
N ASP A 118 2.58 0.71 20.03
CA ASP A 118 1.86 -0.55 19.83
C ASP A 118 0.49 -0.56 20.53
N HIS A 119 -0.29 -1.61 20.32
CA HIS A 119 -1.61 -1.77 20.96
C HIS A 119 -1.53 -1.88 22.49
N GLN A 120 -0.35 -2.15 23.05
CA GLN A 120 -0.11 -2.21 24.49
C GLN A 120 0.32 -0.85 25.07
N GLY A 121 0.36 0.20 24.24
CA GLY A 121 0.77 1.54 24.65
C GLY A 121 2.28 1.73 24.74
N ARG A 122 3.10 0.79 24.23
CA ARG A 122 4.56 0.89 24.28
C ARG A 122 5.09 1.55 23.01
N PHE A 123 6.00 2.51 23.18
CA PHE A 123 6.69 3.14 22.07
C PHE A 123 7.75 2.21 21.49
N ASN A 124 7.73 2.04 20.17
CA ASN A 124 8.68 1.30 19.38
C ASN A 124 9.42 2.28 18.46
N PRO A 125 10.71 2.57 18.73
CA PRO A 125 11.52 3.38 17.83
C PRO A 125 11.57 2.76 16.44
N HIS A 126 11.15 3.52 15.45
CA HIS A 126 11.16 3.10 14.05
C HIS A 126 11.35 4.35 13.18
N PRO A 127 12.61 4.76 12.95
CA PRO A 127 12.89 5.97 12.20
C PRO A 127 12.28 5.93 10.80
N GLN A 128 11.35 6.86 10.52
CA GLN A 128 10.67 6.96 9.24
C GLN A 128 11.12 8.21 8.49
N GLU A 129 12.01 8.03 7.51
CA GLU A 129 12.54 9.11 6.68
C GLU A 129 11.44 9.86 5.91
N HIS A 130 10.32 9.20 5.62
CA HIS A 130 9.17 9.81 4.97
C HIS A 130 8.74 11.13 5.62
N TYR A 131 8.84 11.27 6.95
CA TYR A 131 8.44 12.47 7.69
C TYR A 131 9.54 13.53 7.82
N PHE A 132 10.68 13.38 7.14
CA PHE A 132 11.75 14.36 7.07
C PHE A 132 11.75 15.09 5.72
N LEU A 133 11.47 16.40 5.74
CA LEU A 133 11.40 17.23 4.53
C LEU A 133 10.41 16.71 3.48
N THR A 134 9.29 16.15 3.95
CA THR A 134 8.25 15.50 3.15
C THR A 134 7.69 16.44 2.09
N ASP A 135 7.46 15.90 0.88
CA ASP A 135 6.74 16.63 -0.16
C ASP A 135 5.33 17.00 0.33
N PRO A 136 4.89 18.26 0.17
CA PRO A 136 3.54 18.69 0.56
C PRO A 136 2.40 17.81 0.04
N ASN A 137 2.50 17.33 -1.20
CA ASN A 137 1.49 16.46 -1.81
C ASN A 137 1.44 15.06 -1.17
N GLN A 138 2.51 14.64 -0.50
CA GLN A 138 2.52 13.38 0.27
C GLN A 138 2.08 13.64 1.71
N MET A 139 2.58 14.71 2.33
CA MET A 139 2.31 15.06 3.72
C MET A 139 0.81 15.30 3.96
N ILE A 140 0.10 15.92 3.01
CA ILE A 140 -1.35 16.18 3.12
C ILE A 140 -2.20 14.91 3.24
N HIS A 141 -1.70 13.72 2.86
CA HIS A 141 -2.45 12.47 3.07
C HIS A 141 -2.49 12.03 4.54
N THR A 142 -1.61 12.58 5.37
CA THR A 142 -1.54 12.27 6.80
C THR A 142 -1.77 13.49 7.68
N HIS A 143 -1.38 14.71 7.27
CA HIS A 143 -1.39 15.91 8.10
C HIS A 143 -2.21 17.04 7.48
N PHE A 144 -3.20 17.52 8.23
CA PHE A 144 -4.02 18.67 7.84
C PHE A 144 -3.84 19.82 8.84
N PRO A 145 -3.20 20.95 8.45
CA PRO A 145 -3.08 22.12 9.31
C PRO A 145 -4.44 22.63 9.75
N TYR A 146 -4.61 22.86 11.04
CA TYR A 146 -5.80 23.46 11.60
C TYR A 146 -5.46 24.15 12.92
N HIS A 147 -5.90 25.39 13.08
CA HIS A 147 -5.77 26.12 14.32
C HIS A 147 -6.93 27.10 14.47
N ASN A 148 -7.61 27.06 15.60
CA ASN A 148 -8.81 27.86 15.86
C ASN A 148 -8.56 29.38 15.77
N THR A 149 -7.36 29.85 16.12
CA THR A 149 -7.03 31.29 16.07
C THR A 149 -6.20 31.72 14.86
N GLU A 150 -5.66 30.79 14.03
CA GLU A 150 -4.86 31.17 12.85
C GLU A 150 -5.70 31.11 11.58
N HIS A 151 -6.36 32.21 11.19
CA HIS A 151 -7.26 32.24 10.02
C HIS A 151 -6.65 31.77 8.68
N GLN A 152 -5.33 31.87 8.52
CA GLN A 152 -4.63 31.46 7.30
C GLN A 152 -3.81 30.16 7.50
N TYR A 153 -4.28 29.24 8.35
CA TYR A 153 -3.57 27.97 8.59
C TYR A 153 -3.39 27.14 7.30
N HIS A 154 -4.30 27.26 6.33
CA HIS A 154 -4.29 26.51 5.07
C HIS A 154 -2.99 26.71 4.26
N ARG A 155 -2.32 27.87 4.40
CA ARG A 155 -1.04 28.13 3.71
C ARG A 155 0.05 27.14 4.12
N TRP A 156 -0.03 26.57 5.32
CA TRP A 156 0.93 25.59 5.84
C TRP A 156 0.73 24.19 5.29
N GLN A 157 -0.27 23.99 4.43
CA GLN A 157 -0.31 22.80 3.58
C GLN A 157 0.81 22.84 2.53
N LEU A 158 1.30 24.04 2.17
CA LEU A 158 2.32 24.27 1.13
C LEU A 158 1.93 23.69 -0.24
N LEU A 159 0.64 23.46 -0.47
CA LEU A 159 0.08 23.03 -1.73
C LEU A 159 -0.20 24.24 -2.63
N GLN A 160 -0.14 24.02 -3.94
CA GLN A 160 -0.55 25.02 -4.92
C GLN A 160 -2.06 25.34 -4.80
N ALA A 161 -2.87 24.31 -4.56
CA ALA A 161 -4.30 24.41 -4.27
C ALA A 161 -4.56 23.75 -2.90
N PRO A 162 -4.69 24.53 -1.82
CA PRO A 162 -4.98 24.00 -0.49
C PRO A 162 -6.33 23.27 -0.44
N LEU A 163 -6.37 22.14 0.24
CA LEU A 163 -7.57 21.35 0.49
C LEU A 163 -8.40 21.94 1.63
N SER A 164 -9.72 21.78 1.56
CA SER A 164 -10.60 21.97 2.72
C SER A 164 -10.51 20.79 3.69
N LEU A 165 -11.08 20.93 4.89
CA LEU A 165 -11.18 19.81 5.84
C LEU A 165 -12.06 18.68 5.29
N GLU A 166 -13.09 19.04 4.52
CA GLU A 166 -13.96 18.07 3.85
C GLU A 166 -13.19 17.27 2.80
N ASP A 167 -12.42 17.95 1.94
CA ASP A 167 -11.56 17.30 0.94
C ASP A 167 -10.52 16.39 1.60
N PHE A 168 -9.88 16.86 2.68
CA PHE A 168 -8.94 16.04 3.45
C PHE A 168 -9.62 14.79 4.01
N ASN A 169 -10.79 14.92 4.65
CA ASN A 169 -11.58 13.79 5.15
C ASN A 169 -11.98 12.82 4.02
N ALA A 170 -12.11 13.31 2.79
CA ALA A 170 -12.39 12.56 1.57
C ALA A 170 -11.13 11.99 0.87
N LEU A 171 -9.93 12.08 1.46
CA LEU A 171 -8.74 11.42 0.90
C LEU A 171 -8.67 9.93 1.30
N PRO A 172 -8.21 9.04 0.41
CA PRO A 172 -7.85 7.68 0.80
C PRO A 172 -6.74 7.70 1.85
N LYS A 173 -6.65 6.63 2.66
CA LYS A 173 -5.56 6.47 3.63
C LYS A 173 -4.34 5.95 2.88
N LEU A 174 -3.34 6.78 2.65
CA LEU A 174 -2.04 6.38 2.11
C LEU A 174 -1.02 6.39 3.24
N THR A 175 -0.25 5.32 3.38
CA THR A 175 0.80 5.21 4.40
C THR A 175 2.16 5.66 3.83
N PRO A 176 3.17 5.89 4.68
CA PRO A 176 4.55 6.10 4.22
C PRO A 176 5.05 5.01 3.25
N ASP A 177 4.64 3.75 3.46
CA ASP A 177 5.01 2.63 2.60
C ASP A 177 4.48 2.76 1.17
N PHE A 178 3.36 3.46 0.96
CA PHE A 178 2.86 3.76 -0.38
C PHE A 178 3.92 4.47 -1.24
N TRP A 179 4.56 5.47 -0.64
CA TRP A 179 5.57 6.29 -1.30
C TRP A 179 6.91 5.57 -1.39
N SER A 180 7.31 4.83 -0.36
CA SER A 180 8.61 4.11 -0.33
C SER A 180 8.66 2.99 -1.38
N VAL A 181 7.52 2.31 -1.62
CA VAL A 181 7.36 1.31 -2.67
C VAL A 181 7.38 1.95 -4.07
N GLY A 182 7.10 3.25 -4.18
CA GLY A 182 7.06 3.98 -5.45
C GLY A 182 5.68 3.93 -6.11
N LEU A 183 4.61 3.87 -5.32
CA LEU A 183 3.24 3.86 -5.83
C LEU A 183 2.72 5.28 -6.09
N ARG A 184 1.82 5.39 -7.06
CA ARG A 184 1.01 6.59 -7.31
C ARG A 184 -0.44 6.22 -7.56
N LEU A 185 -1.34 7.05 -7.05
CA LEU A 185 -2.77 6.85 -7.27
C LEU A 185 -3.13 7.28 -8.69
N ARG A 186 -3.73 6.38 -9.47
CA ARG A 186 -4.27 6.70 -10.81
C ARG A 186 -5.79 6.82 -10.80
N LYS A 187 -6.46 5.88 -10.12
CA LYS A 187 -7.90 5.93 -9.80
C LYS A 187 -8.10 5.29 -8.42
N PRO A 188 -9.06 5.76 -7.62
CA PRO A 188 -10.07 6.78 -7.89
C PRO A 188 -9.53 8.21 -7.75
N ASN A 189 -10.29 9.20 -8.24
CA ASN A 189 -10.00 10.62 -7.97
C ASN A 189 -10.68 11.10 -6.67
N ASN A 190 -11.67 10.36 -6.16
CA ASN A 190 -12.48 10.71 -5.00
C ASN A 190 -12.49 9.54 -4.00
N CYS A 191 -12.61 9.83 -2.70
CA CYS A 191 -12.89 8.82 -1.67
C CYS A 191 -13.94 9.38 -0.67
N PRO A 192 -15.01 8.66 -0.28
CA PRO A 192 -15.37 7.32 -0.70
C PRO A 192 -15.59 7.19 -2.21
N VAL A 193 -15.26 6.02 -2.74
CA VAL A 193 -15.60 5.67 -4.12
C VAL A 193 -17.04 5.20 -4.11
N VAL A 194 -17.94 6.04 -4.62
CA VAL A 194 -19.34 5.68 -4.81
C VAL A 194 -19.49 4.99 -6.17
N PHE A 195 -20.12 3.83 -6.22
CA PHE A 195 -20.25 3.06 -7.45
C PHE A 195 -21.51 2.19 -7.51
N ASN A 196 -21.86 1.79 -8.74
CA ASN A 196 -22.93 0.87 -9.04
C ASN A 196 -22.36 -0.40 -9.69
N ASN A 197 -22.72 -1.55 -9.15
CA ASN A 197 -22.29 -2.90 -9.52
C ASN A 197 -20.80 -3.16 -9.31
N GLN A 198 -19.93 -2.47 -10.05
CA GLN A 198 -18.49 -2.69 -10.02
C GLN A 198 -17.72 -1.37 -10.10
N THR A 199 -16.50 -1.36 -9.55
CA THR A 199 -15.56 -0.26 -9.67
C THR A 199 -14.14 -0.78 -9.82
N GLU A 200 -13.22 0.09 -10.20
CA GLU A 200 -11.81 -0.27 -10.39
C GLU A 200 -10.92 0.77 -9.71
N ILE A 201 -10.03 0.27 -8.85
CA ILE A 201 -8.96 1.05 -8.24
C ILE A 201 -7.67 0.72 -8.97
N THR A 202 -6.92 1.73 -9.41
CA THR A 202 -5.66 1.52 -10.15
C THR A 202 -4.53 2.31 -9.53
N LEU A 203 -3.42 1.61 -9.28
CA LEU A 203 -2.20 2.15 -8.71
C LEU A 203 -1.07 1.99 -9.74
N LEU A 204 -0.40 3.09 -10.07
CA LEU A 204 0.85 3.03 -10.84
C LEU A 204 1.98 2.64 -9.90
N ALA A 205 2.89 1.79 -10.36
CA ALA A 205 4.11 1.43 -9.67
C ALA A 205 5.31 1.86 -10.52
N SER A 206 6.28 2.53 -9.92
CA SER A 206 7.54 2.90 -10.58
C SER A 206 8.59 1.77 -10.58
N ALA A 207 8.24 0.60 -10.03
CA ALA A 207 9.09 -0.57 -9.90
C ALA A 207 8.21 -1.83 -10.00
N LEU A 208 8.83 -3.01 -10.12
CA LEU A 208 8.12 -4.27 -9.99
C LEU A 208 7.62 -4.43 -8.56
N VAL A 209 6.31 -4.52 -8.41
CA VAL A 209 5.64 -4.52 -7.10
C VAL A 209 4.73 -5.73 -6.98
N ARG A 210 4.81 -6.36 -5.82
CA ARG A 210 3.85 -7.37 -5.39
C ARG A 210 2.69 -6.73 -4.66
N PHE A 211 1.48 -7.17 -4.95
CA PHE A 211 0.28 -6.76 -4.24
C PHE A 211 -0.37 -7.92 -3.50
N LYS A 212 -0.81 -7.66 -2.26
CA LYS A 212 -1.84 -8.42 -1.55
C LYS A 212 -2.97 -7.48 -1.16
N TYR A 213 -4.13 -8.03 -0.87
CA TYR A 213 -5.27 -7.21 -0.47
C TYR A 213 -6.19 -7.92 0.52
N LYS A 214 -6.91 -7.10 1.27
CA LYS A 214 -8.02 -7.50 2.12
C LYS A 214 -9.22 -6.64 1.76
N PHE A 215 -10.34 -7.29 1.45
CA PHE A 215 -11.61 -6.64 1.14
C PHE A 215 -12.67 -7.16 2.09
N PHE A 216 -13.33 -6.26 2.83
CA PHE A 216 -14.29 -6.63 3.87
C PHE A 216 -15.34 -5.53 4.06
N PRO A 217 -16.55 -5.85 4.55
CA PRO A 217 -17.55 -4.86 4.92
C PRO A 217 -17.03 -3.88 5.99
N ALA A 218 -17.35 -2.59 5.87
CA ALA A 218 -16.82 -1.55 6.76
C ALA A 218 -17.30 -1.67 8.21
N ASN A 219 -18.39 -2.40 8.45
CA ASN A 219 -18.95 -2.70 9.77
C ASN A 219 -18.37 -3.98 10.41
N GLN A 220 -17.51 -4.71 9.69
CA GLN A 220 -16.92 -5.97 10.14
C GLN A 220 -15.43 -5.85 10.47
N SER A 221 -14.89 -6.91 11.08
CA SER A 221 -13.46 -7.07 11.33
C SER A 221 -12.67 -7.24 10.02
N GLU A 222 -11.41 -6.78 10.02
CA GLU A 222 -10.47 -7.05 8.93
C GLU A 222 -10.21 -8.56 8.72
N GLU A 223 -10.50 -9.40 9.71
CA GLU A 223 -10.38 -10.87 9.58
C GLU A 223 -11.55 -11.50 8.80
N GLU A 224 -12.67 -10.80 8.64
CA GLU A 224 -13.84 -11.25 7.87
C GLU A 224 -13.69 -10.90 6.38
N CYS A 225 -12.54 -11.27 5.80
CA CYS A 225 -12.21 -10.98 4.41
C CYS A 225 -13.12 -11.74 3.44
N ILE A 226 -13.62 -11.02 2.44
CA ILE A 226 -14.40 -11.51 1.31
C ILE A 226 -13.68 -11.21 -0.02
N ASN A 227 -12.38 -11.53 -0.07
CA ASN A 227 -11.48 -11.24 -1.18
C ASN A 227 -11.93 -11.76 -2.55
N GLN A 228 -12.80 -12.78 -2.59
CA GLN A 228 -13.43 -13.31 -3.80
C GLN A 228 -14.22 -12.26 -4.61
N TRP A 229 -14.51 -11.10 -4.03
CA TRP A 229 -15.21 -9.99 -4.69
C TRP A 229 -14.26 -8.97 -5.32
N VAL A 230 -12.95 -9.21 -5.25
CA VAL A 230 -11.93 -8.35 -5.86
C VAL A 230 -11.10 -9.16 -6.81
N PHE A 231 -11.02 -8.69 -8.04
CA PHE A 231 -10.15 -9.24 -9.07
C PHE A 231 -8.93 -8.33 -9.23
N CYS A 232 -7.83 -8.70 -8.57
CA CYS A 232 -6.56 -8.01 -8.67
C CYS A 232 -5.78 -8.50 -9.90
N THR A 233 -5.27 -7.60 -10.74
CA THR A 233 -4.46 -7.95 -11.92
C THR A 233 -3.35 -6.93 -12.12
N MET A 234 -2.26 -7.38 -12.73
CA MET A 234 -1.22 -6.49 -13.24
C MET A 234 -1.54 -6.12 -14.69
N LYS A 235 -1.48 -4.83 -15.01
CA LYS A 235 -1.71 -4.26 -16.36
C LYS A 235 -0.47 -3.48 -16.82
N GLU A 236 -0.42 -3.17 -18.11
CA GLU A 236 0.65 -2.38 -18.73
C GLU A 236 2.04 -2.93 -18.37
N GLU A 237 2.26 -4.21 -18.68
CA GLU A 237 3.53 -4.91 -18.43
C GLU A 237 3.98 -4.90 -16.96
N GLY A 238 3.01 -4.84 -16.02
CA GLY A 238 3.30 -4.84 -14.59
C GLY A 238 3.43 -3.45 -13.97
N ALA A 239 3.34 -2.37 -14.76
CA ALA A 239 3.42 -1.01 -14.25
C ALA A 239 2.17 -0.59 -13.46
N VAL A 240 1.05 -1.31 -13.59
CA VAL A 240 -0.22 -0.92 -12.98
C VAL A 240 -0.88 -2.07 -12.23
N GLY A 241 -1.02 -1.92 -10.92
CA GLY A 241 -1.88 -2.78 -10.09
C GLY A 241 -3.34 -2.35 -10.21
N SER A 242 -4.21 -3.27 -10.64
CA SER A 242 -5.61 -3.03 -10.95
C SER A 242 -6.52 -3.89 -10.10
N PHE A 243 -7.33 -3.28 -9.24
CA PHE A 243 -8.24 -3.95 -8.31
C PHE A 243 -9.69 -3.70 -8.74
N THR A 244 -10.28 -4.66 -9.45
CA THR A 244 -11.68 -4.59 -9.88
C THR A 244 -12.57 -5.16 -8.80
N VAL A 245 -13.38 -4.31 -8.16
CA VAL A 245 -14.27 -4.68 -7.07
C VAL A 245 -15.69 -4.90 -7.62
N LEU A 246 -16.28 -6.05 -7.31
CA LEU A 246 -17.68 -6.39 -7.56
C LEU A 246 -18.39 -6.56 -6.23
N ALA A 247 -19.23 -5.60 -5.83
CA ALA A 247 -19.88 -5.66 -4.52
C ALA A 247 -20.92 -6.81 -4.45
N PRO A 248 -20.93 -7.61 -3.37
CA PRO A 248 -21.95 -8.64 -3.17
C PRO A 248 -23.33 -8.07 -2.89
N SER A 249 -23.41 -6.93 -2.21
CA SER A 249 -24.64 -6.27 -1.80
C SER A 249 -24.48 -4.75 -1.79
N VAL A 250 -25.58 -4.03 -1.54
CA VAL A 250 -25.57 -2.59 -1.29
C VAL A 250 -25.07 -2.39 0.14
N ASP A 251 -23.83 -1.96 0.29
CA ASP A 251 -23.17 -1.71 1.57
C ASP A 251 -21.92 -0.83 1.38
N THR A 252 -21.28 -0.47 2.49
CA THR A 252 -19.97 0.16 2.54
C THR A 252 -18.90 -0.88 2.81
N TYR A 253 -17.82 -0.84 2.02
CA TYR A 253 -16.72 -1.78 2.10
C TYR A 253 -15.39 -1.04 2.24
N ILE A 254 -14.38 -1.76 2.73
CA ILE A 254 -13.00 -1.29 2.80
C ILE A 254 -12.15 -2.19 1.91
N LEU A 255 -11.41 -1.58 0.98
CA LEU A 255 -10.31 -2.24 0.29
C LEU A 255 -8.99 -1.79 0.91
N LYS A 256 -8.29 -2.71 1.55
CA LYS A 256 -6.97 -2.50 2.13
C LYS A 256 -5.91 -3.19 1.27
N VAL A 257 -4.98 -2.40 0.74
CA VAL A 257 -3.94 -2.86 -0.18
C VAL A 257 -2.61 -2.91 0.54
N TYR A 258 -1.91 -4.03 0.34
CA TYR A 258 -0.57 -4.30 0.83
C TYR A 258 0.37 -4.42 -0.35
N ALA A 259 1.57 -3.88 -0.22
CA ALA A 259 2.54 -3.95 -1.31
C ALA A 259 3.99 -4.01 -0.81
N GLY A 260 4.87 -4.51 -1.68
CA GLY A 260 6.31 -4.54 -1.49
C GLY A 260 7.02 -4.60 -2.84
N LYS A 261 8.23 -4.04 -2.92
CA LYS A 261 9.05 -4.14 -4.13
C LYS A 261 9.53 -5.57 -4.29
N GLU A 262 9.31 -6.15 -5.47
CA GLU A 262 9.57 -7.57 -5.75
C GLU A 262 11.04 -7.93 -5.46
N GLU A 263 11.98 -7.05 -5.83
CA GLU A 263 13.43 -7.20 -5.61
C GLU A 263 13.86 -7.33 -4.13
N LEU A 264 13.00 -6.91 -3.19
CA LEU A 264 13.27 -6.96 -1.75
C LEU A 264 12.59 -8.15 -1.06
N LEU A 265 11.81 -8.95 -1.79
CA LEU A 265 11.05 -10.07 -1.24
C LEU A 265 11.78 -11.38 -1.50
N GLU A 266 12.13 -12.09 -0.42
CA GLU A 266 12.87 -13.35 -0.51
C GLU A 266 12.00 -14.50 -1.06
N ASP A 267 10.73 -14.55 -0.67
CA ASP A 267 9.82 -15.66 -0.98
C ASP A 267 8.36 -15.19 -1.11
N ASP A 268 7.41 -16.12 -1.30
CA ASP A 268 5.97 -15.83 -1.39
C ASP A 268 5.31 -15.54 -0.02
N GLY A 269 5.97 -15.96 1.07
CA GLY A 269 5.54 -15.75 2.46
C GLY A 269 5.93 -14.37 3.00
N SER A 270 6.81 -13.65 2.30
CA SER A 270 7.35 -12.36 2.69
C SER A 270 6.23 -11.38 3.02
N ALA A 271 6.32 -10.79 4.22
CA ALA A 271 5.31 -9.87 4.73
C ALA A 271 5.29 -8.59 3.88
N LEU A 272 4.09 -8.20 3.44
CA LEU A 272 3.88 -6.95 2.72
C LEU A 272 3.39 -5.86 3.67
N ASN A 273 3.80 -4.63 3.42
CA ASN A 273 3.38 -3.49 4.23
C ASN A 273 2.04 -2.96 3.73
N HIS A 274 1.21 -2.49 4.66
CA HIS A 274 -0.03 -1.80 4.31
C HIS A 274 0.30 -0.47 3.65
N VAL A 275 -0.09 -0.31 2.38
CA VAL A 275 0.20 0.89 1.58
C VAL A 275 -0.99 1.82 1.44
N ALA A 276 -2.20 1.28 1.26
CA ALA A 276 -3.38 2.10 1.03
C ALA A 276 -4.67 1.47 1.58
N SER A 277 -5.60 2.30 2.06
CA SER A 277 -6.98 1.90 2.32
C SER A 277 -7.96 2.83 1.59
N PHE A 278 -8.97 2.24 0.96
CA PHE A 278 -10.05 2.93 0.25
C PHE A 278 -11.39 2.60 0.88
N LEU A 279 -12.24 3.63 1.05
CA LEU A 279 -13.65 3.45 1.41
C LEU A 279 -14.47 3.36 0.13
N LEU A 280 -15.30 2.32 0.05
CA LEU A 280 -16.06 1.96 -1.13
C LEU A 280 -17.54 1.93 -0.75
N VAL A 281 -18.40 2.68 -1.45
CA VAL A 281 -19.84 2.74 -1.18
C VAL A 281 -20.57 2.20 -2.41
N CYS A 282 -21.20 1.04 -2.27
CA CYS A 282 -22.01 0.44 -3.32
C CYS A 282 -23.47 0.89 -3.15
N GLU A 283 -24.01 1.67 -4.10
CA GLU A 283 -25.41 2.11 -4.05
C GLU A 283 -26.37 1.11 -4.71
N LYS A 284 -25.87 0.31 -5.66
CA LYS A 284 -26.64 -0.70 -6.36
C LYS A 284 -25.77 -1.91 -6.66
N ALA A 285 -26.16 -3.08 -6.16
CA ALA A 285 -25.52 -4.35 -6.47
C ALA A 285 -26.25 -5.11 -7.59
N ARG A 286 -25.54 -6.02 -8.26
CA ARG A 286 -26.17 -6.97 -9.19
C ARG A 286 -27.09 -7.91 -8.43
N ARG A 287 -28.13 -8.42 -9.08
CA ARG A 287 -29.10 -9.35 -8.46
C ARG A 287 -28.50 -10.72 -8.14
N TYR A 288 -27.61 -11.21 -9.00
CA TYR A 288 -26.92 -12.50 -8.85
C TYR A 288 -25.44 -12.32 -9.17
N PRO A 289 -24.68 -11.64 -8.30
CA PRO A 289 -23.25 -11.47 -8.51
C PRO A 289 -22.56 -12.83 -8.26
N MET A 290 -21.60 -13.19 -9.11
CA MET A 290 -20.82 -14.41 -8.93
C MET A 290 -19.43 -14.04 -8.41
N PRO A 291 -18.99 -14.63 -7.29
CA PRO A 291 -17.65 -14.39 -6.77
C PRO A 291 -16.59 -15.06 -7.64
N TRP A 292 -15.39 -14.50 -7.63
CA TRP A 292 -14.20 -15.16 -8.15
C TRP A 292 -13.77 -16.31 -7.23
N PRO A 293 -12.96 -17.26 -7.70
CA PRO A 293 -12.35 -18.22 -6.79
C PRO A 293 -11.49 -17.52 -5.74
N ILE A 294 -11.37 -18.11 -4.55
CA ILE A 294 -10.59 -17.50 -3.45
C ILE A 294 -9.13 -17.29 -3.87
N HIS A 295 -8.69 -16.03 -3.80
CA HIS A 295 -7.32 -15.61 -4.04
C HIS A 295 -7.07 -14.25 -3.37
N ASP A 296 -5.83 -13.96 -3.03
CA ASP A 296 -5.41 -12.80 -2.23
C ASP A 296 -4.19 -12.06 -2.81
N VAL A 297 -3.68 -12.51 -3.95
CA VAL A 297 -2.63 -11.87 -4.76
C VAL A 297 -3.14 -11.55 -6.16
N ALA A 298 -2.31 -10.90 -6.98
CA ALA A 298 -2.65 -10.58 -8.36
C ALA A 298 -2.83 -11.86 -9.21
N TRP A 299 -3.89 -11.88 -10.00
CA TRP A 299 -4.16 -12.91 -11.00
C TRP A 299 -3.31 -12.68 -12.26
N GLY A 300 -2.94 -13.79 -12.90
CA GLY A 300 -2.24 -13.84 -14.18
C GLY A 300 -0.73 -14.05 -14.07
N PRO A 301 -0.03 -13.90 -15.21
CA PRO A 301 1.43 -13.87 -15.25
C PRO A 301 1.98 -12.77 -14.34
N THR A 302 2.83 -13.15 -13.40
CA THR A 302 3.55 -12.22 -12.53
C THR A 302 4.99 -12.04 -13.03
N PRO A 303 5.71 -10.98 -12.63
CA PRO A 303 7.12 -10.80 -12.99
C PRO A 303 7.98 -12.05 -12.69
N ARG A 304 7.71 -12.75 -11.57
CA ARG A 304 8.37 -14.02 -11.22
C ARG A 304 8.20 -15.13 -12.26
N LEU A 305 7.08 -15.16 -12.98
CA LEU A 305 6.88 -16.15 -14.04
C LEU A 305 7.94 -16.00 -15.13
N TYR A 306 8.17 -14.76 -15.56
CA TYR A 306 9.14 -14.42 -16.58
C TYR A 306 10.58 -14.63 -16.07
N GLU A 307 10.85 -14.31 -14.80
CA GLU A 307 12.16 -14.58 -14.17
C GLU A 307 12.47 -16.08 -14.09
N CYS A 308 11.45 -16.92 -13.93
CA CYS A 308 11.58 -18.37 -14.03
C CYS A 308 11.71 -18.89 -15.47
N GLY A 309 11.86 -18.01 -16.46
CA GLY A 309 12.05 -18.39 -17.85
C GLY A 309 10.81 -19.01 -18.50
N ILE A 310 9.62 -18.70 -17.99
CA ILE A 310 8.35 -19.17 -18.56
C ILE A 310 7.62 -18.01 -19.21
N ASP A 311 7.30 -18.14 -20.51
CA ASP A 311 6.52 -17.15 -21.24
C ASP A 311 5.20 -17.73 -21.77
N PRO A 312 4.02 -17.23 -21.34
CA PRO A 312 2.74 -17.67 -21.87
C PRO A 312 2.49 -17.18 -23.30
N ILE A 313 2.44 -18.10 -24.27
CA ILE A 313 2.29 -17.78 -25.70
C ILE A 313 0.85 -17.42 -26.07
N ASN A 314 -0.10 -18.30 -25.76
CA ASN A 314 -1.48 -18.19 -26.24
C ASN A 314 -2.47 -17.75 -25.16
N GLN A 315 -1.96 -17.41 -23.98
CA GLN A 315 -2.75 -16.99 -22.83
C GLN A 315 -1.98 -16.00 -21.94
N PRO A 316 -1.68 -14.78 -22.44
CA PRO A 316 -0.95 -13.77 -21.67
C PRO A 316 -1.80 -13.15 -20.55
N GLY A 317 -3.12 -13.33 -20.59
CA GLY A 317 -4.07 -12.74 -19.65
C GLY A 317 -4.47 -13.67 -18.49
N PRO A 318 -4.98 -13.08 -17.39
CA PRO A 318 -5.35 -13.79 -16.16
C PRO A 318 -6.66 -14.61 -16.25
N ILE A 319 -7.41 -14.51 -17.34
CA ILE A 319 -8.72 -15.16 -17.51
C ILE A 319 -8.71 -16.11 -18.70
N ILE A 320 -8.92 -17.39 -18.45
CA ILE A 320 -9.16 -18.42 -19.46
C ILE A 320 -10.68 -18.59 -19.61
N LEU A 321 -11.22 -18.27 -20.78
CA LEU A 321 -12.63 -18.52 -21.11
C LEU A 321 -12.77 -19.80 -21.94
N THR A 322 -13.69 -20.68 -21.56
CA THR A 322 -13.96 -21.96 -22.24
C THR A 322 -15.45 -22.23 -22.40
N TRP A 323 -15.92 -22.57 -23.61
CA TRP A 323 -17.34 -22.91 -23.86
C TRP A 323 -17.55 -24.43 -23.90
N GLY A 324 -17.46 -25.10 -22.75
CA GLY A 324 -17.70 -26.54 -22.63
C GLY A 324 -16.67 -27.45 -23.34
N GLY A 325 -15.51 -26.91 -23.70
CA GLY A 325 -14.47 -27.61 -24.45
C GLY A 325 -13.10 -27.59 -23.78
N LYS A 326 -12.16 -28.35 -24.34
CA LYS A 326 -10.76 -28.34 -23.92
C LYS A 326 -10.10 -27.03 -24.34
N LYS A 327 -9.30 -26.43 -23.46
CA LYS A 327 -8.44 -25.29 -23.79
C LYS A 327 -6.99 -25.73 -23.74
N LEU A 328 -6.25 -25.48 -24.81
CA LEU A 328 -4.80 -25.65 -24.83
C LEU A 328 -4.15 -24.35 -24.37
N LEU A 329 -3.31 -24.41 -23.36
CA LEU A 329 -2.34 -23.38 -22.98
C LEU A 329 -0.97 -23.81 -23.44
N THR A 330 -0.18 -22.87 -23.96
CA THR A 330 1.20 -23.13 -24.36
C THR A 330 2.11 -22.10 -23.70
N PHE A 331 3.17 -22.62 -23.08
CA PHE A 331 4.21 -21.84 -22.42
C PHE A 331 5.54 -22.17 -23.10
N GLU A 332 6.34 -21.15 -23.37
CA GLU A 332 7.73 -21.29 -23.79
C GLU A 332 8.63 -21.37 -22.55
N LYS A 333 9.71 -22.16 -22.65
CA LYS A 333 10.73 -22.34 -21.63
C LYS A 333 12.05 -21.78 -22.15
N ALA A 334 12.63 -20.83 -21.43
CA ALA A 334 13.98 -20.35 -21.70
C ALA A 334 15.06 -21.33 -21.20
N PHE A 335 14.74 -22.16 -20.21
CA PHE A 335 15.61 -23.18 -19.62
C PHE A 335 14.77 -24.30 -18.97
N ASP A 336 15.42 -25.35 -18.45
CA ASP A 336 14.71 -26.45 -17.79
C ASP A 336 14.02 -25.97 -16.50
N VAL A 337 12.70 -26.16 -16.42
CA VAL A 337 11.86 -25.74 -15.30
C VAL A 337 10.88 -26.85 -14.97
N MET A 338 10.92 -27.33 -13.73
CA MET A 338 9.90 -28.24 -13.24
C MET A 338 8.61 -27.46 -12.96
N LEU A 339 7.60 -27.65 -13.80
CA LEU A 339 6.26 -27.10 -13.57
C LEU A 339 5.36 -28.09 -12.84
N MET A 340 4.51 -27.59 -11.95
CA MET A 340 3.37 -28.31 -11.37
C MET A 340 2.11 -27.46 -11.51
N PHE A 341 0.97 -28.11 -11.73
CA PHE A 341 -0.31 -27.45 -11.89
C PHE A 341 -1.30 -27.99 -10.87
N GLN A 342 -2.19 -27.15 -10.37
CA GLN A 342 -3.29 -27.51 -9.48
C GLN A 342 -4.55 -26.75 -9.87
N VAL A 343 -5.70 -27.41 -9.80
CA VAL A 343 -7.00 -26.79 -10.06
C VAL A 343 -7.80 -26.76 -8.77
N PHE A 344 -8.43 -25.62 -8.50
CA PHE A 344 -9.31 -25.43 -7.35
C PHE A 344 -10.68 -24.96 -7.82
N ASP A 345 -11.73 -25.32 -7.07
CA ASP A 345 -13.05 -24.76 -7.25
C ASP A 345 -13.14 -23.31 -6.72
N ALA A 346 -14.31 -22.69 -6.88
CA ALA A 346 -14.54 -21.33 -6.42
C ALA A 346 -14.41 -21.17 -4.89
N LYS A 347 -14.62 -22.24 -4.11
CA LYS A 347 -14.52 -22.26 -2.65
C LYS A 347 -13.10 -22.54 -2.14
N GLY A 348 -12.15 -22.77 -3.05
CA GLY A 348 -10.75 -23.06 -2.71
C GLY A 348 -10.46 -24.52 -2.40
N ALA A 349 -11.38 -25.45 -2.70
CA ALA A 349 -11.11 -26.88 -2.60
C ALA A 349 -10.32 -27.38 -3.81
N ALA A 350 -9.24 -28.12 -3.56
CA ALA A 350 -8.44 -28.74 -4.63
C ALA A 350 -9.25 -29.83 -5.34
N LEU A 351 -9.19 -29.85 -6.66
CA LEU A 351 -9.88 -30.83 -7.50
C LEU A 351 -8.94 -31.94 -7.97
N GLU A 352 -9.48 -33.14 -8.19
CA GLU A 352 -8.73 -34.25 -8.76
C GLU A 352 -8.35 -33.94 -10.22
N GLN A 353 -7.05 -33.97 -10.53
CA GLN A 353 -6.55 -33.51 -11.83
C GLN A 353 -6.77 -34.52 -12.96
N LYS A 354 -7.09 -35.77 -12.62
CA LYS A 354 -7.20 -36.87 -13.58
C LYS A 354 -8.32 -36.59 -14.59
N GLY A 355 -7.96 -36.52 -15.87
CA GLY A 355 -8.89 -36.20 -16.95
C GLY A 355 -9.20 -34.70 -17.11
N MET A 356 -8.82 -33.86 -16.15
CA MET A 356 -8.94 -32.40 -16.22
C MET A 356 -7.70 -31.75 -16.85
N LEU A 357 -6.52 -32.25 -16.53
CA LEU A 357 -5.25 -31.73 -17.04
C LEU A 357 -4.56 -32.78 -17.90
N GLY A 358 -4.16 -32.37 -19.11
CA GLY A 358 -3.25 -33.11 -19.97
C GLY A 358 -1.99 -32.30 -20.19
N ARG A 359 -0.81 -32.87 -19.91
CA ARG A 359 0.48 -32.19 -20.10
C ARG A 359 1.28 -32.88 -21.19
N GLN A 360 1.85 -32.08 -22.08
CA GLN A 360 2.89 -32.47 -23.02
C GLN A 360 4.04 -31.47 -22.88
N GLU A 361 5.26 -31.96 -22.86
CA GLU A 361 6.44 -31.13 -22.64
C GLU A 361 7.54 -31.53 -23.61
N THR A 362 8.14 -30.52 -24.21
CA THR A 362 9.36 -30.60 -25.01
C THR A 362 10.46 -29.82 -24.29
N ASP A 363 11.67 -29.78 -24.85
CA ASP A 363 12.78 -29.05 -24.24
C ASP A 363 12.46 -27.55 -24.09
N ASP A 364 11.83 -26.96 -25.11
CA ASP A 364 11.58 -25.51 -25.16
C ASP A 364 10.12 -25.10 -24.87
N GLN A 365 9.19 -26.06 -24.70
CA GLN A 365 7.76 -25.73 -24.54
C GLN A 365 7.02 -26.66 -23.59
N VAL A 366 6.02 -26.11 -22.90
CA VAL A 366 5.03 -26.89 -22.13
C VAL A 366 3.63 -26.58 -22.66
N ARG A 367 2.93 -27.65 -23.04
CA ARG A 367 1.54 -27.62 -23.51
C ARG A 367 0.64 -28.23 -22.45
N LEU A 368 -0.27 -27.41 -21.91
CA LEU A 368 -1.24 -27.82 -20.91
C LEU A 368 -2.65 -27.77 -21.51
N VAL A 369 -3.28 -28.92 -21.65
CA VAL A 369 -4.69 -29.04 -22.00
C VAL A 369 -5.52 -29.03 -20.73
N ILE A 370 -6.47 -28.11 -20.64
CA ILE A 370 -7.39 -27.96 -19.52
C ILE A 370 -8.79 -28.34 -19.98
N VAL A 371 -9.44 -29.21 -19.22
CA VAL A 371 -10.85 -29.57 -19.38
C VAL A 371 -11.56 -29.14 -18.09
N PRO A 372 -12.36 -28.06 -18.12
CA PRO A 372 -13.14 -27.65 -16.96
C PRO A 372 -14.06 -28.81 -16.52
N PRO A 373 -14.28 -28.99 -15.21
CA PRO A 373 -15.09 -30.09 -14.70
C PRO A 373 -16.60 -29.85 -14.90
N GLY A 374 -17.00 -28.61 -15.19
CA GLY A 374 -18.38 -28.21 -15.42
C GLY A 374 -18.49 -26.69 -15.60
N ILE A 375 -19.73 -26.20 -15.58
CA ILE A 375 -20.04 -24.77 -15.66
C ILE A 375 -19.67 -24.10 -14.33
N GLY A 376 -18.88 -23.02 -14.39
CA GLY A 376 -18.47 -22.28 -13.19
C GLY A 376 -17.12 -21.57 -13.31
N TYR A 377 -16.66 -21.08 -12.17
CA TYR A 377 -15.34 -20.47 -12.00
C TYR A 377 -14.39 -21.43 -11.30
N PHE A 378 -13.18 -21.56 -11.82
CA PHE A 378 -12.12 -22.37 -11.26
C PHE A 378 -10.82 -21.57 -11.20
N LYS A 379 -9.92 -21.96 -10.31
CA LYS A 379 -8.58 -21.38 -10.21
C LYS A 379 -7.56 -22.41 -10.64
N LEU A 380 -6.79 -22.08 -11.67
CA LEU A 380 -5.57 -22.82 -12.02
C LEU A 380 -4.40 -22.14 -11.31
N LEU A 381 -3.68 -22.89 -10.48
CA LEU A 381 -2.38 -22.51 -9.95
C LEU A 381 -1.30 -23.27 -10.71
N MET A 382 -0.32 -22.53 -11.19
CA MET A 382 0.95 -23.08 -11.66
C MET A 382 2.00 -22.83 -10.57
N TYR A 383 2.97 -23.74 -10.47
CA TYR A 383 4.18 -23.65 -9.67
C TYR A 383 5.36 -24.01 -10.58
N GLY A 384 6.46 -23.28 -10.50
CA GLY A 384 7.68 -23.56 -11.24
C GLY A 384 8.88 -23.70 -10.33
N ILE A 385 9.87 -24.51 -10.71
CA ILE A 385 11.18 -24.61 -10.05
C ILE A 385 12.27 -24.70 -11.14
N PRO A 386 13.12 -23.66 -11.31
CA PRO A 386 14.23 -23.66 -12.26
C PRO A 386 15.27 -24.76 -11.97
N ARG A 387 15.90 -25.31 -13.01
CA ARG A 387 17.00 -26.30 -12.90
C ARG A 387 18.24 -25.89 -13.71
N PRO A 388 19.46 -25.94 -13.14
CA PRO A 388 19.80 -26.19 -11.72
C PRO A 388 19.32 -25.05 -10.81
N GLN A 389 19.17 -25.30 -9.51
CA GLN A 389 18.73 -24.28 -8.55
C GLN A 389 19.67 -23.07 -8.62
N VAL A 390 19.17 -21.93 -9.09
CA VAL A 390 19.91 -20.67 -9.03
C VAL A 390 19.88 -20.21 -7.57
N GLY A 391 20.92 -20.54 -6.81
CA GLY A 391 21.20 -20.01 -5.48
C GLY A 391 20.08 -20.15 -4.44
N GLY A 392 19.84 -21.37 -3.93
CA GLY A 392 19.18 -21.61 -2.64
C GLY A 392 17.69 -21.21 -2.49
N ALA A 393 17.12 -20.43 -3.40
CA ALA A 393 15.73 -20.02 -3.36
C ALA A 393 14.87 -20.95 -4.23
N VAL A 394 13.88 -21.59 -3.62
CA VAL A 394 12.77 -22.20 -4.35
C VAL A 394 11.97 -21.06 -4.96
N VAL A 395 12.19 -20.75 -6.24
CA VAL A 395 11.42 -19.70 -6.93
C VAL A 395 10.04 -20.27 -7.29
N CYS A 396 9.17 -20.32 -6.29
CA CYS A 396 7.77 -20.64 -6.49
C CYS A 396 7.13 -19.53 -7.33
N VAL A 397 6.79 -19.84 -8.58
CA VAL A 397 5.92 -18.97 -9.37
C VAL A 397 4.50 -19.34 -9.06
N GLN A 398 3.81 -18.61 -8.18
CA GLN A 398 2.37 -18.75 -8.05
C GLN A 398 1.67 -17.82 -9.03
N SER A 399 1.15 -18.35 -10.13
CA SER A 399 0.23 -17.62 -11.02
C SER A 399 -1.18 -18.20 -10.89
N GLY A 400 -2.12 -17.40 -10.37
CA GLY A 400 -3.54 -17.73 -10.41
C GLY A 400 -4.14 -17.34 -11.75
N ILE A 401 -4.71 -18.30 -12.48
CA ILE A 401 -5.47 -18.01 -13.70
C ILE A 401 -6.93 -18.42 -13.45
N ALA A 402 -7.85 -17.48 -13.67
CA ALA A 402 -9.28 -17.72 -13.51
C ALA A 402 -9.81 -18.44 -14.75
N VAL A 403 -10.33 -19.64 -14.58
CA VAL A 403 -11.01 -20.40 -15.64
C VAL A 403 -12.51 -20.15 -15.52
N VAL A 404 -13.10 -19.61 -16.57
CA VAL A 404 -14.53 -19.32 -16.65
C VAL A 404 -15.15 -20.22 -17.70
N SER A 405 -16.07 -21.09 -17.27
CA SER A 405 -16.88 -21.92 -18.15
C SER A 405 -18.34 -21.48 -18.06
N PRO A 406 -18.80 -20.51 -18.88
CA PRO A 406 -20.19 -20.10 -18.92
C PRO A 406 -21.09 -21.19 -19.54
N ALA A 407 -22.39 -21.12 -19.25
CA ALA A 407 -23.38 -21.87 -20.03
C ALA A 407 -23.39 -21.34 -21.48
N PRO A 408 -23.53 -22.23 -22.48
CA PRO A 408 -23.55 -21.85 -23.90
C PRO A 408 -24.70 -20.90 -24.26
#